data_AF-A0A5Q5BSV2-F1
#
_entry.id   AF-A0A5Q5BSV2-F1
#
_cell.length_a   1.000
_cell.length_b   1.000
_cell.length_c   1.000
_cell.angle_alpha   90.00
_cell.angle_beta   90.00
_cell.angle_gamma   90.00
#
_symmetry.space_group_name_H-M   'P 1'
#
loop_
_entity.id
_entity.type
_entity.pdbx_description
1 polymer ?
#
loop_
_entity_poly.entity_id
_entity_poly.type
_entity_poly.pdbx_seq_one_letter_code
_entity_poly.pdbx_strand_id
1 'polypeptide(L)'
;MESRCRHRRAARQDPPPAARASMTKARRSPWLDDRAALLVRLLADRHGLTLSHDVARQDISDDLDHVARLMRIGRQAAKVYVTDDVISGLADRIAAGVAEASGVVDLTTERRKRRR
;
A
#
# COMPACT_ATOMS: atom_id res chain seq x y z
N MET A 1 49.01 -12.22 -33.79
CA MET A 1 50.05 -12.91 -32.99
C MET A 1 50.98 -11.82 -32.50
N GLU A 2 51.22 -11.52 -31.23
CA GLU A 2 50.93 -12.13 -29.93
C GLU A 2 51.05 -11.02 -28.86
N SER A 3 50.23 -11.13 -27.80
CA SER A 3 50.62 -10.92 -26.41
C SER A 3 51.33 -9.63 -25.98
N ARG A 4 50.61 -8.78 -25.24
CA ARG A 4 51.13 -8.24 -23.96
C ARG A 4 50.03 -8.21 -22.89
N CYS A 5 49.98 -9.30 -22.13
CA CYS A 5 49.65 -9.25 -20.72
C CYS A 5 50.56 -8.24 -20.00
N ARG A 6 49.98 -7.33 -19.22
CA ARG A 6 50.50 -7.02 -17.88
C ARG A 6 49.37 -6.56 -16.96
N HIS A 7 49.12 -7.43 -15.98
CA HIS A 7 48.39 -7.16 -14.76
C HIS A 7 48.90 -5.89 -14.06
N ARG A 8 47.98 -5.01 -13.65
CA ARG A 8 48.14 -4.26 -12.38
C ARG A 8 46.80 -3.78 -11.83
N ARG A 9 46.20 -4.65 -11.00
CA ARG A 9 45.68 -4.35 -9.65
C ARG A 9 45.15 -2.91 -9.46
N ALA A 10 43.86 -2.69 -9.72
CA ALA A 10 43.08 -1.62 -9.11
C ALA A 10 42.12 -2.31 -8.13
N ALA A 11 42.54 -2.45 -6.86
CA ALA A 11 42.05 -1.58 -5.81
C ALA A 11 40.53 -1.71 -5.66
N ARG A 12 40.14 -2.53 -4.68
CA ARG A 12 38.85 -2.51 -4.01
C ARG A 12 38.45 -1.05 -3.79
N GLN A 13 37.52 -0.55 -4.59
CA GLN A 13 36.82 0.69 -4.27
C GLN A 13 35.65 0.27 -3.40
N ASP A 14 35.87 0.26 -2.09
CA ASP A 14 34.77 0.34 -1.14
C ASP A 14 34.08 1.71 -1.36
N PRO A 15 32.80 1.74 -1.77
CA PRO A 15 32.09 3.01 -1.93
C PRO A 15 31.83 3.67 -0.56
N PRO A 16 31.86 5.01 -0.48
CA PRO A 16 31.73 5.76 0.78
C PRO A 16 30.38 5.51 1.48
N PRO A 17 30.33 5.50 2.83
CA PRO A 17 29.15 5.10 3.61
C PRO A 17 27.94 6.05 3.46
N ALA A 18 28.11 7.25 2.91
CA ALA A 18 27.02 8.20 2.68
C ALA A 18 26.14 7.87 1.45
N ALA A 19 26.61 7.03 0.53
CA ALA A 19 25.86 6.63 -0.67
C ALA A 19 25.02 5.35 -0.49
N ARG A 20 25.04 4.72 0.69
CA ARG A 20 24.32 3.46 0.95
C ARG A 20 22.89 3.64 1.46
N ALA A 21 22.45 4.87 1.74
CA ALA A 21 21.11 5.13 2.29
C ALA A 21 20.01 5.42 1.24
N SER A 22 20.36 5.60 -0.05
CA SER A 22 19.38 6.00 -1.07
C SER A 22 19.04 4.93 -2.13
N MET A 23 19.61 3.72 -2.03
CA MET A 23 19.44 2.68 -3.05
C MET A 23 18.45 1.55 -2.69
N THR A 24 17.61 1.71 -1.67
CA THR A 24 16.57 0.73 -1.28
C THR A 24 15.14 1.25 -1.34
N LYS A 25 14.90 2.53 -1.67
CA LYS A 25 13.54 3.02 -1.99
C LYS A 25 13.16 2.62 -3.43
N ALA A 26 13.19 1.31 -3.67
CA ALA A 26 13.00 0.65 -4.96
C ALA A 26 11.74 1.18 -5.66
N ARG A 27 11.92 1.96 -6.74
CA ARG A 27 10.91 2.25 -7.80
C ARG A 27 9.46 2.32 -7.32
N ARG A 28 9.21 2.96 -6.17
CA ARG A 28 7.87 3.06 -5.61
C ARG A 28 7.10 4.04 -6.49
N SER A 29 5.98 3.59 -7.05
CA SER A 29 5.11 4.43 -7.87
C SER A 29 4.58 5.59 -7.01
N PRO A 30 4.92 6.87 -7.30
CA PRO A 30 4.54 8.00 -6.47
C PRO A 30 3.03 8.09 -6.27
N TRP A 31 2.26 7.87 -7.35
CA TRP A 31 0.80 7.81 -7.31
C TRP A 31 0.26 6.83 -6.26
N LEU A 32 0.92 5.68 -6.09
CA LEU A 32 0.46 4.63 -5.19
C LEU A 32 0.79 5.00 -3.73
N ASP A 33 1.92 5.67 -3.51
CA ASP A 33 2.28 6.24 -2.20
C ASP A 33 1.30 7.35 -1.78
N ASP A 34 0.89 8.23 -2.70
CA ASP A 34 -0.10 9.29 -2.43
C ASP A 34 -1.47 8.71 -2.06
N ARG A 35 -1.95 7.73 -2.82
CA ARG A 35 -3.22 7.05 -2.52
C ARG A 35 -3.16 6.27 -1.21
N ALA A 36 -2.03 5.62 -0.91
CA ALA A 36 -1.82 4.92 0.34
C ALA A 36 -1.82 5.88 1.54
N ALA A 37 -1.18 7.05 1.40
CA ALA A 37 -1.23 8.08 2.43
C ALA A 37 -2.65 8.60 2.67
N LEU A 38 -3.44 8.78 1.61
CA LEU A 38 -4.86 9.16 1.73
C LEU A 38 -5.67 8.09 2.45
N LEU A 39 -5.50 6.82 2.11
CA LEU A 39 -6.19 5.70 2.76
C LEU A 39 -5.86 5.62 4.25
N VAL A 40 -4.57 5.70 4.61
CA VAL A 40 -4.12 5.70 6.01
C VAL A 40 -4.74 6.87 6.77
N ARG A 41 -4.76 8.07 6.18
CA ARG A 41 -5.37 9.24 6.81
C ARG A 41 -6.87 9.06 7.04
N LEU A 42 -7.60 8.54 6.05
CA LEU A 42 -9.04 8.32 6.17
C LEU A 42 -9.38 7.27 7.24
N LEU A 43 -8.59 6.20 7.33
CA LEU A 43 -8.74 5.18 8.37
C LEU A 43 -8.46 5.75 9.77
N ALA A 44 -7.43 6.58 9.91
CA ALA A 44 -7.10 7.22 11.18
C ALA A 44 -8.16 8.25 11.59
N ASP A 45 -8.54 9.15 10.69
CA ASP A 45 -9.41 10.29 10.98
C ASP A 45 -10.88 9.87 11.22
N ARG A 46 -11.38 8.89 10.45
CA ARG A 46 -12.80 8.49 10.51
C ARG A 46 -13.06 7.31 11.42
N HIS A 47 -12.16 6.35 11.41
CA HIS A 47 -12.37 5.04 12.05
C HIS A 47 -11.44 4.80 13.24
N GLY A 48 -10.48 5.71 13.50
CA GLY A 48 -9.50 5.55 14.56
C GLY A 48 -8.56 4.36 14.35
N LEU A 49 -8.45 3.87 13.11
CA LEU A 49 -7.67 2.68 12.77
C LEU A 49 -6.28 3.08 12.29
N THR A 50 -5.26 2.45 12.88
CA THR A 50 -3.87 2.62 12.46
C THR A 50 -3.49 1.49 11.50
N LEU A 51 -3.19 1.84 10.26
CA LEU A 51 -2.77 0.90 9.22
C LEU A 51 -1.38 1.27 8.71
N SER A 52 -0.52 0.27 8.50
CA SER A 52 0.82 0.50 7.94
C SER A 52 0.72 0.96 6.49
N HIS A 53 1.57 1.91 6.10
CA HIS A 53 1.60 2.44 4.73
C HIS A 53 1.86 1.36 3.67
N ASP A 54 2.72 0.38 3.97
CA ASP A 54 2.99 -0.75 3.06
C ASP A 54 1.74 -1.64 2.86
N VAL A 55 0.90 -1.80 3.89
CA VAL A 55 -0.38 -2.54 3.79
C VAL A 55 -1.40 -1.73 2.97
N ALA A 56 -1.54 -0.43 3.24
CA ALA A 56 -2.43 0.44 2.45
C ALA A 56 -2.07 0.43 0.96
N ARG A 57 -0.76 0.44 0.68
CA ARG A 57 -0.24 0.31 -0.68
C ARG A 57 -0.62 -1.04 -1.30
N GLN A 58 -0.51 -2.14 -0.57
CA GLN A 58 -0.94 -3.44 -1.08
C GLN A 58 -2.44 -3.46 -1.38
N ASP A 59 -3.28 -2.95 -0.47
CA ASP A 59 -4.73 -2.91 -0.65
C ASP A 59 -5.14 -2.11 -1.91
N ILE A 60 -4.51 -0.94 -2.13
CA ILE A 60 -4.76 -0.12 -3.32
C ILE A 60 -4.24 -0.81 -4.59
N SER A 61 -3.12 -1.50 -4.47
CA SER A 61 -2.54 -2.28 -5.56
C SER A 61 -3.48 -3.40 -5.99
N ASP A 62 -4.13 -4.07 -5.05
CA ASP A 62 -5.09 -5.15 -5.28
C ASP A 62 -6.44 -4.64 -5.79
N ASP A 63 -6.94 -3.51 -5.27
CA ASP A 63 -8.14 -2.85 -5.78
C ASP A 63 -7.94 -2.37 -7.24
N LEU A 64 -6.77 -1.83 -7.57
CA LEU A 64 -6.39 -1.53 -8.95
C LEU A 64 -6.42 -2.76 -9.87
N ASP A 65 -5.84 -3.89 -9.43
CA ASP A 65 -5.87 -5.13 -10.21
C ASP A 65 -7.29 -5.70 -10.32
N HIS A 66 -8.13 -5.48 -9.31
CA HIS A 66 -9.53 -5.86 -9.34
C HIS A 66 -10.31 -5.04 -10.38
N VAL A 67 -10.19 -3.72 -10.35
CA VAL A 67 -10.83 -2.82 -11.34
C VAL A 67 -10.35 -3.12 -12.75
N ALA A 68 -9.03 -3.32 -12.93
CA ALA A 68 -8.46 -3.69 -14.22
C ALA A 68 -9.08 -5.00 -14.77
N ARG A 69 -9.27 -6.02 -13.91
CA ARG A 69 -9.93 -7.28 -14.28
C ARG A 69 -11.41 -7.10 -14.59
N LEU A 70 -12.15 -6.36 -13.77
CA LEU A 70 -13.59 -6.14 -13.98
C LEU A 70 -13.88 -5.41 -15.29
N MET A 71 -13.09 -4.37 -15.58
CA MET A 71 -13.27 -3.57 -16.80
C MET A 71 -12.54 -4.16 -18.02
N ARG A 72 -11.71 -5.20 -17.82
CA ARG A 72 -10.85 -5.81 -18.84
C ARG A 72 -9.92 -4.79 -19.51
N ILE A 73 -9.34 -3.90 -18.70
CA ILE A 73 -8.40 -2.86 -19.13
C ILE A 73 -7.02 -3.08 -18.52
N GLY A 74 -6.01 -2.42 -19.07
CA GLY A 74 -4.66 -2.44 -18.49
C GLY A 74 -4.59 -1.71 -17.14
N ARG A 75 -3.68 -2.15 -16.27
CA ARG A 75 -3.49 -1.59 -14.92
C ARG A 75 -3.24 -0.08 -14.90
N GLN A 76 -2.54 0.45 -15.90
CA GLN A 76 -2.33 1.90 -16.01
C GLN A 76 -3.61 2.67 -16.32
N ALA A 77 -4.51 2.09 -17.13
CA ALA A 77 -5.81 2.67 -17.42
C ALA A 77 -6.74 2.61 -16.21
N ALA A 78 -6.64 1.57 -15.37
CA ALA A 78 -7.43 1.45 -14.15
C ALA A 78 -7.21 2.59 -13.13
N LYS A 79 -6.02 3.24 -13.15
CA LYS A 79 -5.70 4.35 -12.25
C LYS A 79 -6.69 5.51 -12.31
N VAL A 80 -7.35 5.74 -13.44
CA VAL A 80 -8.33 6.85 -13.59
C VAL A 80 -9.63 6.58 -12.83
N TYR A 81 -9.90 5.33 -12.47
CA TYR A 81 -11.11 4.92 -11.75
C TYR A 81 -10.90 4.81 -10.24
N VAL A 82 -9.65 4.82 -9.77
CA VAL A 82 -9.32 4.87 -8.34
C VAL A 82 -9.26 6.32 -7.90
N THR A 83 -10.46 6.89 -7.76
CA THR A 83 -10.68 8.27 -7.28
C THR A 83 -10.67 8.33 -5.76
N ASP A 84 -10.65 9.55 -5.22
CA ASP A 84 -10.67 9.80 -3.78
C ASP A 84 -11.93 9.22 -3.11
N ASP A 85 -13.08 9.26 -3.78
CA ASP A 85 -14.31 8.60 -3.34
C ASP A 85 -14.18 7.07 -3.26
N VAL A 86 -13.50 6.45 -4.24
CA VAL A 86 -13.23 5.00 -4.21
C VAL A 86 -12.30 4.66 -3.05
N ILE A 87 -11.28 5.47 -2.79
CA ILE A 87 -10.39 5.30 -1.64
C ILE A 87 -11.17 5.48 -0.32
N SER A 88 -12.09 6.43 -0.25
CA SER A 88 -13.00 6.59 0.89
C SER A 88 -13.84 5.34 1.11
N GLY A 89 -14.50 4.83 0.07
CA GLY A 89 -15.29 3.60 0.16
C GLY A 89 -14.45 2.37 0.50
N LEU A 90 -13.19 2.32 0.05
CA LEU A 90 -12.23 1.29 0.47
C LEU A 90 -11.94 1.38 1.98
N ALA A 91 -11.72 2.58 2.52
CA ALA A 91 -11.51 2.79 3.95
C ALA A 91 -12.71 2.29 4.77
N ASP A 92 -13.93 2.62 4.32
CA ASP A 92 -15.17 2.18 4.97
C ASP A 92 -15.34 0.65 4.92
N ARG A 93 -15.01 0.01 3.79
CA ARG A 93 -15.01 -1.45 3.65
C ARG A 93 -14.02 -2.12 4.59
N ILE A 94 -12.80 -1.58 4.71
CA ILE A 94 -11.77 -2.09 5.63
C ILE A 94 -12.25 -1.94 7.07
N ALA A 95 -12.77 -0.77 7.45
CA ALA A 95 -13.27 -0.52 8.80
C ALA A 95 -14.44 -1.44 9.16
N ALA A 96 -15.38 -1.66 8.24
CA ALA A 96 -16.46 -2.62 8.41
C ALA A 96 -15.91 -4.04 8.61
N GLY A 97 -14.99 -4.49 7.75
CA GLY A 97 -14.36 -5.81 7.90
C GLY A 97 -13.62 -5.99 9.23
N VAL A 98 -12.95 -4.94 9.73
CA VAL A 98 -12.31 -4.93 11.04
C VAL A 98 -13.35 -4.99 12.16
N ALA A 99 -14.44 -4.23 12.08
CA ALA A 99 -15.50 -4.24 13.09
C ALA A 99 -16.15 -5.62 13.22
N GLU A 100 -16.45 -6.28 12.10
CA GLU A 100 -16.99 -7.64 12.05
C GLU A 100 -16.00 -8.65 12.63
N ALA A 101 -14.71 -8.57 12.24
CA ALA A 101 -13.67 -9.47 12.74
C ALA A 101 -13.35 -9.27 14.22
N SER A 102 -13.48 -8.05 14.72
CA SER A 102 -13.27 -7.70 16.13
C SER A 102 -14.42 -8.18 17.03
N GLY A 103 -15.50 -8.71 16.45
CA GLY A 103 -16.65 -9.20 17.20
C GLY A 103 -17.26 -8.11 18.09
N VAL A 104 -17.19 -6.83 17.68
CA VAL A 104 -17.83 -5.73 18.41
C VAL A 104 -19.33 -5.86 18.22
N VAL A 105 -19.92 -6.79 18.97
CA VAL A 105 -21.35 -6.79 19.23
C VAL A 105 -21.59 -5.60 20.13
N ASP A 106 -22.24 -4.58 19.58
CA ASP A 106 -22.80 -3.49 20.36
C ASP A 106 -23.70 -4.09 21.45
N LEU A 107 -23.16 -4.25 22.67
CA LEU A 107 -23.86 -4.85 23.81
C LEU A 107 -25.16 -4.09 24.14
N THR A 108 -25.22 -2.82 23.74
CA THR A 108 -26.41 -1.95 23.79
C THR A 108 -27.53 -2.43 22.87
N THR A 109 -27.22 -2.87 21.66
CA THR A 109 -28.16 -3.44 20.69
C THR A 109 -28.60 -4.85 21.10
N GLU A 110 -27.66 -5.66 21.61
CA GLU A 110 -27.98 -7.06 21.94
C GLU A 110 -28.78 -7.21 23.24
N ARG A 111 -28.64 -6.27 24.19
CA ARG A 111 -29.54 -6.19 25.37
C ARG A 111 -31.00 -5.93 25.00
N ARG A 112 -31.27 -5.23 23.90
CA ARG A 112 -32.63 -4.92 23.46
C ARG A 112 -33.35 -6.15 22.90
N LYS A 113 -32.59 -7.05 22.27
CA LYS A 113 -33.08 -8.31 21.69
C LYS A 113 -33.43 -9.34 22.76
N ARG A 114 -32.66 -9.41 23.86
CA ARG A 114 -32.88 -10.37 24.96
C ARG A 114 -34.05 -10.05 25.89
N ARG A 115 -34.68 -8.87 25.78
CA ARG A 115 -35.82 -8.45 26.61
C ARG A 115 -37.18 -8.61 25.92
N ARG A 116 -37.24 -9.27 24.76
CA ARG A 116 -38.48 -9.46 24.00
C ARG A 116 -38.77 -10.94 23.77
#